data_AF-F9Z4U3-F1
#
_entry.id   AF-F9Z4U3-F1
#
_cell.length_a   1.000
_cell.length_b   1.000
_cell.length_c   1.000
_cell.angle_alpha   90.00
_cell.angle_beta   90.00
_cell.angle_gamma   90.00
#
_symmetry.space_group_name_H-M   'P 1'
#
loop_
_entity.id
_entity.type
_entity.pdbx_description
1 polymer ?
#
loop_
_entity_poly.entity_id
_entity_poly.type
_entity_poly.pdbx_seq_one_letter_code
_entity_poly.pdbx_strand_id
1 'polypeptide(L)'
;MKCRFLLTVGVILWSTWSGFAIEKTTVSLDNLVKTFEQNPANPQTTMQLLKELSKQGKSGQDILNRYFKTQSEADYFKDYNWMIVRDYVNDINAPQLKYVFENQDKFIQHFSKDDVFQKLDNVLVNHLEQLYLQNKADYENQMKRIKETGYEHYDVVLDYFNIKELRLSGNAEDYFYKARKLFRYFPENRKMIKEITAGALEIMNDVSRLKVIQLWAGKTVESKSDFDAIYNYVKISQKCGFNDIAKKYANIANNLANQSQNQLMKQQASELIRMLN
;
A
#
# COMPACT_ATOMS: atom_id res chain seq x y z
N MET A 1 -39.68 54.61 -14.76
CA MET A 1 -38.28 54.68 -14.28
C MET A 1 -38.18 53.76 -13.06
N LYS A 2 -37.44 52.64 -13.17
CA LYS A 2 -36.14 52.38 -12.51
C LYS A 2 -36.26 52.45 -10.96
N CYS A 3 -35.92 51.47 -10.13
CA CYS A 3 -35.11 50.26 -10.28
C CYS A 3 -35.39 49.31 -9.09
N ARG A 4 -35.09 48.03 -9.32
CA ARG A 4 -35.22 46.87 -8.44
C ARG A 4 -34.20 46.90 -7.29
N PHE A 5 -34.57 46.36 -6.13
CA PHE A 5 -33.64 45.59 -5.29
C PHE A 5 -34.25 44.21 -4.99
N LEU A 6 -33.60 43.20 -5.57
CA LEU A 6 -33.85 41.78 -5.38
C LEU A 6 -33.26 41.34 -4.03
N LEU A 7 -34.10 40.88 -3.10
CA LEU A 7 -33.68 40.03 -2.00
C LEU A 7 -33.42 38.62 -2.56
N THR A 8 -32.16 38.28 -2.74
CA THR A 8 -31.75 36.94 -3.18
C THR A 8 -31.72 35.99 -1.99
N VAL A 9 -32.57 34.98 -2.11
CA VAL A 9 -32.64 33.77 -1.28
C VAL A 9 -31.30 33.05 -1.32
N GLY A 10 -30.67 32.89 -0.16
CA GLY A 10 -29.48 32.06 0.02
C GLY A 10 -29.78 30.90 0.97
N VAL A 11 -30.63 29.96 0.55
CA VAL A 11 -30.73 28.66 1.23
C VAL A 11 -29.60 27.79 0.69
N ILE A 12 -28.61 27.55 1.54
CA ILE A 12 -27.55 26.58 1.31
C ILE A 12 -28.18 25.19 1.44
N LEU A 13 -28.57 24.59 0.32
CA LEU A 13 -28.87 23.16 0.24
C LEU A 13 -27.55 22.39 0.13
N TRP A 14 -26.98 22.07 1.29
CA TRP A 14 -26.01 20.99 1.43
C TRP A 14 -26.75 19.70 1.75
N SER A 15 -26.90 18.83 0.75
CA SER A 15 -27.02 17.36 0.87
C SER A 15 -27.50 16.82 -0.48
N THR A 16 -27.19 15.55 -0.77
CA THR A 16 -27.48 14.80 -2.02
C THR A 16 -26.39 14.75 -3.09
N TRP A 17 -25.13 14.57 -2.69
CA TRP A 17 -24.14 13.94 -3.60
C TRP A 17 -23.60 12.60 -3.10
N SER A 18 -24.09 12.10 -1.97
CA SER A 18 -23.79 10.75 -1.47
C SER A 18 -24.81 9.69 -1.92
N GLY A 19 -26.05 10.05 -2.28
CA GLY A 19 -27.09 9.08 -2.66
C GLY A 19 -26.88 8.43 -4.03
N PHE A 20 -26.59 9.23 -5.06
CA PHE A 20 -26.48 8.74 -6.45
C PHE A 20 -25.24 7.87 -6.72
N ALA A 21 -24.15 8.10 -6.00
CA ALA A 21 -22.92 7.31 -6.16
C ALA A 21 -23.07 5.92 -5.52
N ILE A 22 -23.66 5.84 -4.32
CA ILE A 22 -23.88 4.58 -3.60
C ILE A 22 -24.82 3.68 -4.40
N GLU A 23 -25.95 4.20 -4.87
CA GLU A 23 -26.98 3.43 -5.59
C GLU A 23 -26.48 2.88 -6.93
N LYS A 24 -25.66 3.66 -7.67
CA LYS A 24 -25.07 3.19 -8.93
C LYS A 24 -23.98 2.13 -8.72
N THR A 25 -23.20 2.24 -7.64
CA THR A 25 -22.18 1.23 -7.30
C THR A 25 -22.77 -0.07 -6.76
N THR A 26 -23.86 -0.01 -5.98
CA THR A 26 -24.54 -1.22 -5.45
C THR A 26 -25.21 -2.01 -6.57
N VAL A 27 -25.94 -1.33 -7.48
CA VAL A 27 -26.56 -1.99 -8.64
C VAL A 27 -25.50 -2.64 -9.55
N SER A 28 -24.32 -2.04 -9.69
CA SER A 28 -23.21 -2.65 -10.44
C SER A 28 -22.64 -3.89 -9.74
N LEU A 29 -22.48 -3.86 -8.41
CA LEU A 29 -21.94 -4.97 -7.64
C LEU A 29 -22.92 -6.16 -7.61
N ASP A 30 -24.20 -5.91 -7.38
CA ASP A 30 -25.23 -6.95 -7.32
C ASP A 30 -25.35 -7.70 -8.65
N ASN A 31 -25.22 -6.99 -9.77
CA ASN A 31 -25.19 -7.60 -11.10
C ASN A 31 -23.93 -8.46 -11.32
N LEU A 32 -22.77 -8.01 -10.85
CA LEU A 32 -21.53 -8.80 -10.91
C LEU A 32 -21.63 -10.07 -10.06
N VAL A 33 -22.22 -9.98 -8.87
CA VAL A 33 -22.46 -11.14 -7.99
C VAL A 33 -23.39 -12.14 -8.67
N LYS A 34 -24.52 -11.70 -9.20
CA LYS A 34 -25.45 -12.59 -9.94
C LYS A 34 -24.79 -13.27 -11.14
N THR A 35 -24.01 -12.52 -11.90
CA THR A 35 -23.28 -13.05 -13.07
C THR A 35 -22.24 -14.09 -12.64
N PHE A 36 -21.52 -13.83 -11.54
CA PHE A 36 -20.57 -14.78 -10.98
C PHE A 36 -21.27 -16.05 -10.47
N GLU A 37 -22.42 -15.92 -9.81
CA GLU A 37 -23.18 -17.07 -9.30
C GLU A 37 -23.65 -18.01 -10.40
N GLN A 38 -23.99 -17.47 -11.58
CA GLN A 38 -24.39 -18.26 -12.75
C GLN A 38 -23.21 -19.00 -13.40
N ASN A 39 -22.00 -18.43 -13.36
CA ASN A 39 -20.80 -19.06 -13.90
C ASN A 39 -19.55 -18.69 -13.09
N PRO A 40 -19.28 -19.39 -11.97
CA PRO A 40 -18.12 -19.13 -11.13
C PRO A 40 -16.79 -19.45 -11.81
N ALA A 41 -16.77 -20.08 -12.98
CA ALA A 41 -15.55 -20.39 -13.72
C ALA A 41 -15.08 -19.26 -14.65
N ASN A 42 -15.87 -18.18 -14.78
CA ASN A 42 -15.54 -17.06 -15.67
C ASN A 42 -14.46 -16.14 -15.05
N PRO A 43 -13.25 -16.06 -15.63
CA PRO A 43 -12.17 -15.22 -15.07
C PRO A 43 -12.47 -13.73 -15.16
N GLN A 44 -13.12 -13.27 -16.23
CA GLN A 44 -13.38 -11.85 -16.45
C GLN A 44 -14.36 -11.30 -15.41
N THR A 45 -15.46 -12.00 -15.17
CA THR A 45 -16.44 -11.65 -14.13
C THR A 45 -15.80 -11.71 -12.75
N THR A 46 -15.00 -12.74 -12.48
CA THR A 46 -14.28 -12.90 -11.20
C THR A 46 -13.34 -11.72 -10.93
N MET A 47 -12.51 -11.36 -11.92
CA MET A 47 -11.60 -10.22 -11.85
C MET A 47 -12.34 -8.90 -11.58
N GLN A 48 -13.43 -8.63 -12.31
CA GLN A 48 -14.23 -7.43 -12.11
C GLN A 48 -14.88 -7.38 -10.72
N LEU A 49 -15.41 -8.51 -10.25
CA LEU A 49 -16.01 -8.61 -8.93
C LEU A 49 -14.98 -8.39 -7.82
N LEU A 50 -13.81 -9.02 -7.89
CA LEU A 50 -12.73 -8.83 -6.93
C LEU A 50 -12.24 -7.38 -6.88
N LYS A 51 -12.15 -6.72 -8.05
CA LYS A 51 -11.80 -5.30 -8.14
C LYS A 51 -12.80 -4.39 -7.43
N GLU A 52 -14.11 -4.63 -7.62
CA GLU A 52 -15.13 -3.81 -6.95
C GLU A 52 -15.24 -4.11 -5.45
N LEU A 53 -15.07 -5.36 -5.03
CA LEU A 53 -14.98 -5.68 -3.59
C LEU A 53 -13.78 -4.96 -2.94
N SER A 54 -12.62 -5.00 -3.59
CA SER A 54 -11.41 -4.33 -3.11
C SER A 54 -11.59 -2.81 -2.98
N LYS A 55 -12.21 -2.15 -3.97
CA LYS A 55 -12.53 -0.71 -3.90
C LYS A 55 -13.46 -0.34 -2.75
N GLN A 56 -14.33 -1.27 -2.33
CA GLN A 56 -15.23 -1.10 -1.19
C GLN A 56 -14.61 -1.56 0.14
N GLY A 57 -13.35 -2.00 0.15
CA GLY A 57 -12.70 -2.57 1.35
C GLY A 57 -13.30 -3.89 1.82
N LYS A 58 -14.06 -4.59 0.95
CA LYS A 58 -14.67 -5.89 1.25
C LYS A 58 -13.73 -7.03 0.89
N SER A 59 -13.80 -8.11 1.67
CA SER A 59 -13.03 -9.33 1.39
C SER A 59 -13.52 -10.02 0.12
N GLY A 60 -12.57 -10.44 -0.73
CA GLY A 60 -12.82 -11.26 -1.92
C GLY A 60 -12.63 -12.77 -1.70
N GLN A 61 -12.33 -13.21 -0.47
CA GLN A 61 -11.87 -14.58 -0.22
C GLN A 61 -12.88 -15.66 -0.65
N ASP A 62 -14.17 -15.45 -0.42
CA ASP A 62 -15.21 -16.40 -0.81
C ASP A 62 -15.32 -16.52 -2.34
N ILE A 63 -15.12 -15.41 -3.06
CA ILE A 63 -15.11 -15.37 -4.52
C ILE A 63 -13.91 -16.15 -5.05
N LEU A 64 -12.71 -15.91 -4.49
CA LEU A 64 -11.49 -16.66 -4.84
C LEU A 64 -11.68 -18.17 -4.61
N ASN A 65 -12.21 -18.54 -3.46
CA ASN A 65 -12.43 -19.95 -3.10
C ASN A 65 -13.40 -20.64 -4.08
N ARG A 66 -14.49 -19.98 -4.45
CA ARG A 66 -15.47 -20.52 -5.41
C ARG A 66 -14.89 -20.59 -6.82
N TYR A 67 -14.16 -19.56 -7.24
CA TYR A 67 -13.51 -19.51 -8.54
C TYR A 67 -12.47 -20.63 -8.71
N PHE A 68 -11.49 -20.73 -7.82
CA PHE A 68 -10.42 -21.71 -7.95
C PHE A 68 -10.86 -23.15 -7.73
N LYS A 69 -12.02 -23.41 -7.10
CA LYS A 69 -12.65 -24.74 -7.10
C LYS A 69 -13.05 -25.22 -8.50
N THR A 70 -13.21 -24.31 -9.46
CA THR A 70 -13.53 -24.65 -10.85
C THR A 70 -12.30 -24.81 -11.75
N GLN A 71 -11.11 -24.44 -11.24
CA GLN A 71 -9.87 -24.45 -12.00
C GLN A 71 -9.05 -25.69 -11.63
N SER A 72 -8.38 -26.29 -12.62
CA SER A 72 -7.36 -27.30 -12.32
C SER A 72 -6.05 -26.62 -11.90
N GLU A 73 -5.19 -27.34 -11.17
CA GLU A 73 -3.89 -26.80 -10.76
C GLU A 73 -3.01 -26.40 -11.95
N ALA A 74 -3.05 -27.16 -13.05
CA ALA A 74 -2.36 -26.83 -14.29
C ALA A 74 -2.84 -25.51 -14.91
N ASP A 75 -4.08 -25.09 -14.62
CA ASP A 75 -4.64 -23.84 -15.12
C ASP A 75 -4.13 -22.62 -14.36
N TYR A 76 -3.54 -22.75 -13.17
CA TYR A 76 -3.04 -21.60 -12.39
C TYR A 76 -2.01 -20.76 -13.15
N PHE A 77 -1.28 -21.40 -14.07
CA PHE A 77 -0.30 -20.77 -14.93
C PHE A 77 -0.90 -20.00 -16.12
N LYS A 78 -2.19 -20.15 -16.42
CA LYS A 78 -2.82 -19.42 -17.53
C LYS A 78 -2.92 -17.93 -17.21
N ASP A 79 -2.77 -17.07 -18.21
CA ASP A 79 -2.72 -15.61 -18.05
C ASP A 79 -3.82 -15.04 -17.17
N TYR A 80 -5.06 -15.46 -17.41
CA TYR A 80 -6.22 -14.99 -16.67
C TYR A 80 -6.21 -15.42 -15.20
N ASN A 81 -5.69 -16.62 -14.91
CA ASN A 81 -5.55 -17.14 -13.55
C ASN A 81 -4.38 -16.47 -12.83
N TRP A 82 -3.25 -16.29 -13.52
CA TRP A 82 -2.10 -15.61 -12.96
C TRP A 82 -2.46 -14.19 -12.51
N MET A 83 -3.21 -13.43 -13.31
CA MET A 83 -3.66 -12.10 -12.89
C MET A 83 -4.48 -12.14 -11.59
N ILE A 84 -5.37 -13.12 -11.42
CA ILE A 84 -6.16 -13.28 -10.20
C ILE A 84 -5.26 -13.66 -9.01
N VAL A 85 -4.31 -14.58 -9.21
CA VAL A 85 -3.34 -14.99 -8.19
C VAL A 85 -2.49 -13.80 -7.76
N ARG A 86 -1.88 -13.11 -8.72
CA ARG A 86 -1.01 -11.94 -8.52
C ARG A 86 -1.73 -10.85 -7.75
N ASP A 87 -2.95 -10.49 -8.14
CA ASP A 87 -3.59 -9.30 -7.60
C ASP A 87 -4.40 -9.57 -6.31
N TYR A 88 -4.89 -10.80 -6.10
CA TYR A 88 -5.88 -11.06 -5.03
C TYR A 88 -5.57 -12.24 -4.09
N VAL A 89 -4.74 -13.22 -4.47
CA VAL A 89 -4.44 -14.35 -3.59
C VAL A 89 -3.28 -14.00 -2.67
N ASN A 90 -3.54 -13.80 -1.37
CA ASN A 90 -2.52 -13.31 -0.42
C ASN A 90 -2.20 -14.28 0.73
N ASP A 91 -2.91 -15.40 0.83
CA ASP A 91 -2.59 -16.45 1.80
C ASP A 91 -1.43 -17.30 1.28
N ILE A 92 -0.27 -17.21 1.93
CA ILE A 92 0.94 -18.00 1.63
C ILE A 92 0.68 -19.51 1.54
N ASN A 93 -0.34 -20.01 2.24
CA ASN A 93 -0.68 -21.42 2.26
C ASN A 93 -1.67 -21.84 1.15
N ALA A 94 -2.18 -20.88 0.37
CA ALA A 94 -3.09 -21.15 -0.71
C ALA A 94 -2.44 -22.08 -1.77
N PRO A 95 -3.17 -23.09 -2.29
CA PRO A 95 -2.63 -24.00 -3.30
C PRO A 95 -2.03 -23.27 -4.51
N GLN A 96 -2.62 -22.15 -4.91
CA GLN A 96 -2.18 -21.35 -6.04
C GLN A 96 -0.78 -20.77 -5.82
N LEU A 97 -0.51 -20.24 -4.62
CA LEU A 97 0.80 -19.68 -4.31
C LEU A 97 1.85 -20.76 -4.10
N LYS A 98 1.49 -21.89 -3.47
CA LYS A 98 2.39 -23.06 -3.39
C LYS A 98 2.81 -23.52 -4.79
N TYR A 99 1.86 -23.64 -5.71
CA TYR A 99 2.16 -23.98 -7.10
C TYR A 99 3.11 -22.99 -7.76
N VAL A 100 2.94 -21.67 -7.53
CA VAL A 100 3.86 -20.65 -8.05
C VAL A 100 5.26 -20.79 -7.43
N PHE A 101 5.37 -21.01 -6.11
CA PHE A 101 6.65 -21.23 -5.43
C PHE A 101 7.39 -22.46 -5.98
N GLU A 102 6.67 -23.53 -6.29
CA GLU A 102 7.25 -24.78 -6.82
C GLU A 102 7.61 -24.69 -8.31
N ASN A 103 7.00 -23.76 -9.05
CA ASN A 103 7.15 -23.64 -10.51
C ASN A 103 7.70 -22.27 -10.94
N GLN A 104 8.52 -21.61 -10.09
CA GLN A 104 9.00 -20.24 -10.31
C GLN A 104 9.57 -20.01 -11.71
N ASP A 105 10.47 -20.87 -12.18
CA ASP A 105 11.11 -20.74 -13.50
C ASP A 105 10.10 -20.71 -14.63
N LYS A 106 9.06 -21.55 -14.54
CA LYS A 106 7.97 -21.60 -15.52
C LYS A 106 7.21 -20.28 -15.55
N PHE A 107 6.84 -19.74 -14.38
CA PHE A 107 6.18 -18.44 -14.26
C PHE A 107 7.05 -17.28 -14.76
N ILE A 108 8.34 -17.27 -14.42
CA ILE A 108 9.28 -16.22 -14.83
C ILE A 108 9.45 -16.18 -16.34
N GLN A 109 9.55 -17.36 -16.99
CA GLN A 109 9.68 -17.47 -18.44
C GLN A 109 8.48 -16.87 -19.19
N HIS A 110 7.30 -16.82 -18.58
CA HIS A 110 6.06 -16.44 -19.24
C HIS A 110 5.50 -15.08 -18.80
N PHE A 111 5.64 -14.69 -17.54
CA PHE A 111 5.05 -13.46 -16.97
C PHE A 111 6.04 -12.36 -16.59
N SER A 112 7.34 -12.59 -16.83
CA SER A 112 8.49 -11.78 -16.36
C SER A 112 8.94 -12.09 -14.94
N LYS A 113 10.25 -11.89 -14.73
CA LYS A 113 10.91 -12.07 -13.45
C LYS A 113 10.36 -11.13 -12.38
N ASP A 114 10.22 -9.86 -12.72
CA ASP A 114 9.80 -8.82 -11.77
C ASP A 114 8.37 -9.05 -11.25
N ASP A 115 7.41 -9.36 -12.13
CA ASP A 115 6.02 -9.61 -11.73
C ASP A 115 5.90 -10.80 -10.76
N VAL A 116 6.62 -11.89 -11.04
CA VAL A 116 6.59 -13.11 -10.22
C VAL A 116 7.21 -12.84 -8.85
N PHE A 117 8.40 -12.27 -8.82
CA PHE A 117 9.07 -12.01 -7.55
C PHE A 117 8.38 -10.94 -6.73
N GLN A 118 7.89 -9.84 -7.33
CA GLN A 118 7.10 -8.85 -6.58
C GLN A 118 5.89 -9.49 -5.90
N LYS A 119 5.21 -10.43 -6.57
CA LYS A 119 4.10 -11.16 -5.94
C LYS A 119 4.58 -11.98 -4.74
N LEU A 120 5.55 -12.84 -4.95
CA LEU A 120 6.04 -13.76 -3.92
C LEU A 120 6.63 -13.00 -2.73
N ASP A 121 7.44 -11.98 -3.00
CA ASP A 121 8.03 -11.10 -1.99
C ASP A 121 6.94 -10.42 -1.15
N ASN A 122 5.91 -9.84 -1.79
CA ASN A 122 4.80 -9.19 -1.08
C ASN A 122 4.03 -10.15 -0.17
N VAL A 123 3.76 -11.36 -0.64
CA VAL A 123 3.08 -12.39 0.19
C VAL A 123 3.95 -12.75 1.39
N LEU A 124 5.25 -12.98 1.18
CA LEU A 124 6.18 -13.36 2.22
C LEU A 124 6.29 -12.27 3.28
N VAL A 125 6.56 -11.01 2.90
CA VAL A 125 6.74 -9.92 3.87
C VAL A 125 5.44 -9.64 4.64
N ASN A 126 4.27 -9.69 4.00
CA ASN A 126 2.99 -9.49 4.67
C ASN A 126 2.72 -10.58 5.72
N HIS A 127 2.99 -11.84 5.38
CA HIS A 127 2.84 -12.96 6.31
C HIS A 127 3.84 -12.87 7.47
N LEU A 128 5.12 -12.66 7.16
CA LEU A 128 6.19 -12.56 8.15
C LEU A 128 6.01 -11.36 9.08
N GLU A 129 5.43 -10.26 8.59
CA GLU A 129 5.17 -9.09 9.43
C GLU A 129 4.14 -9.37 10.53
N GLN A 130 3.12 -10.19 10.25
CA GLN A 130 2.19 -10.63 11.29
C GLN A 130 2.91 -11.45 12.36
N LEU A 131 3.76 -12.40 11.93
CA LEU A 131 4.55 -13.23 12.85
C LEU A 131 5.53 -12.37 13.66
N TYR A 132 6.24 -11.44 13.01
CA TYR A 132 7.22 -10.57 13.66
C TYR A 132 6.61 -9.74 14.79
N LEU A 133 5.35 -9.31 14.65
CA LEU A 133 4.63 -8.53 15.67
C LEU A 133 4.04 -9.40 16.79
N GLN A 134 3.76 -10.67 16.54
CA GLN A 134 3.02 -11.55 17.46
C GLN A 134 3.93 -12.55 18.18
N ASN A 135 4.81 -13.22 17.44
CA ASN A 135 5.68 -14.28 17.94
C ASN A 135 7.01 -14.31 17.17
N LYS A 136 8.06 -13.78 17.82
CA LYS A 136 9.42 -13.72 17.25
C LYS A 136 9.97 -15.10 16.89
N ALA A 137 9.69 -16.14 17.68
CA ALA A 137 10.18 -17.49 17.40
C ALA A 137 9.55 -18.08 16.12
N ASP A 138 8.26 -17.83 15.89
CA ASP A 138 7.58 -18.27 14.67
C ASP A 138 8.10 -17.54 13.44
N TYR A 139 8.34 -16.22 13.56
CA TYR A 139 9.00 -15.44 12.52
C TYR A 139 10.39 -16.00 12.16
N GLU A 140 11.23 -16.27 13.16
CA GLU A 140 12.59 -16.81 12.96
C GLU A 140 12.56 -18.20 12.31
N ASN A 141 11.65 -19.06 12.77
CA ASN A 141 11.45 -20.38 12.18
C ASN A 141 10.99 -20.30 10.72
N GLN A 142 10.05 -19.41 10.41
CA GLN A 142 9.58 -19.21 9.05
C GLN A 142 10.68 -18.61 8.15
N MET A 143 11.50 -17.69 8.69
CA MET A 143 12.66 -17.19 7.96
C MET A 143 13.67 -18.27 7.61
N LYS A 144 13.95 -19.16 8.56
CA LYS A 144 14.84 -20.30 8.32
C LYS A 144 14.29 -21.21 7.23
N ARG A 145 12.99 -21.54 7.26
CA ARG A 145 12.35 -22.37 6.23
C ARG A 145 12.46 -21.76 4.84
N ILE A 146 12.19 -20.46 4.68
CA ILE A 146 12.30 -19.77 3.38
C ILE A 146 13.75 -19.77 2.88
N LYS A 147 14.73 -19.63 3.78
CA LYS A 147 16.15 -19.75 3.41
C LYS A 147 16.47 -21.14 2.88
N GLU A 148 15.95 -22.18 3.53
CA GLU A 148 16.18 -23.59 3.18
C GLU A 148 15.55 -23.98 1.84
N THR A 149 14.52 -23.28 1.36
CA THR A 149 13.97 -23.50 0.01
C THR A 149 14.89 -22.99 -1.11
N GLY A 150 15.93 -22.21 -0.77
CA GLY A 150 16.79 -21.57 -1.76
C GLY A 150 16.11 -20.42 -2.51
N TYR A 151 15.09 -19.79 -1.89
CA TYR A 151 14.37 -18.68 -2.50
C TYR A 151 15.31 -17.55 -2.92
N GLU A 152 15.31 -17.19 -4.21
CA GLU A 152 16.29 -16.27 -4.81
C GLU A 152 16.30 -14.91 -4.11
N HIS A 153 15.11 -14.37 -3.78
CA HIS A 153 14.94 -13.07 -3.14
C HIS A 153 14.91 -13.13 -1.60
N TYR A 154 15.44 -14.21 -1.00
CA TYR A 154 15.51 -14.32 0.46
C TYR A 154 16.15 -13.10 1.13
N ASP A 155 17.20 -12.56 0.53
CA ASP A 155 17.91 -11.38 1.05
C ASP A 155 17.05 -10.10 0.97
N VAL A 156 16.18 -9.95 -0.04
CA VAL A 156 15.20 -8.86 -0.14
C VAL A 156 14.19 -8.94 1.00
N VAL A 157 13.64 -10.14 1.24
CA VAL A 157 12.68 -10.39 2.32
C VAL A 157 13.33 -10.15 3.68
N LEU A 158 14.55 -10.63 3.88
CA LEU A 158 15.31 -10.40 5.11
C LEU A 158 15.60 -8.91 5.33
N ASP A 159 16.01 -8.20 4.28
CA ASP A 159 16.30 -6.76 4.35
C ASP A 159 15.07 -5.93 4.74
N TYR A 160 13.85 -6.37 4.40
CA TYR A 160 12.59 -5.72 4.78
C TYR A 160 12.48 -5.57 6.31
N PHE A 161 12.98 -6.55 7.06
CA PHE A 161 12.96 -6.53 8.52
C PHE A 161 14.23 -5.89 9.10
N ASN A 162 15.39 -6.12 8.48
CA ASN A 162 16.68 -5.63 8.96
C ASN A 162 16.81 -4.10 8.98
N ILE A 163 16.03 -3.35 8.18
CA ILE A 163 16.06 -1.88 8.25
C ILE A 163 15.73 -1.36 9.66
N LYS A 164 14.91 -2.08 10.44
CA LYS A 164 14.57 -1.69 11.80
C LYS A 164 15.79 -1.75 12.73
N GLU A 165 16.60 -2.80 12.61
CA GLU A 165 17.85 -2.93 13.38
C GLU A 165 18.90 -1.89 12.97
N LEU A 166 18.98 -1.57 11.67
CA LEU A 166 19.86 -0.50 11.18
C LEU A 166 19.44 0.88 11.69
N ARG A 167 18.13 1.12 11.79
CA ARG A 167 17.59 2.33 12.43
C ARG A 167 17.97 2.40 13.90
N LEU A 168 17.80 1.31 14.65
CA LEU A 168 18.14 1.25 16.08
C LEU A 168 19.64 1.44 16.34
N SER A 169 20.49 0.88 15.48
CA SER A 169 21.96 1.02 15.59
C SER A 169 22.49 2.35 15.04
N GLY A 170 21.65 3.17 14.41
CA GLY A 170 22.06 4.45 13.81
C GLY A 170 22.94 4.29 12.55
N ASN A 171 22.99 3.10 11.95
CA ASN A 171 23.80 2.84 10.75
C ASN A 171 23.10 3.41 9.50
N ALA A 172 23.23 4.72 9.29
CA ALA A 172 22.57 5.45 8.23
C ALA A 172 23.00 5.03 6.82
N GLU A 173 24.24 4.56 6.65
CA GLU A 173 24.76 4.16 5.35
C GLU A 173 24.13 2.87 4.84
N ASP A 174 24.21 1.79 5.63
CA ASP A 174 23.58 0.53 5.26
C ASP A 174 22.07 0.67 5.20
N TYR A 175 21.48 1.51 6.06
CA TYR A 175 20.05 1.80 6.02
C TYR A 175 19.64 2.35 4.66
N PHE A 176 20.38 3.31 4.12
CA PHE A 176 20.09 3.88 2.80
C PHE A 176 20.19 2.86 1.67
N TYR A 177 21.24 2.03 1.68
CA TYR A 177 21.41 1.01 0.63
C TYR A 177 20.31 -0.04 0.66
N LYS A 178 19.92 -0.52 1.85
CA LYS A 178 18.78 -1.43 2.00
C LYS A 178 17.46 -0.76 1.65
N ALA A 179 17.23 0.48 2.09
CA ALA A 179 16.06 1.28 1.71
C ALA A 179 15.92 1.40 0.19
N ARG A 180 17.01 1.68 -0.53
CA ARG A 180 17.03 1.74 -2.01
C ARG A 180 16.69 0.39 -2.64
N LYS A 181 17.25 -0.70 -2.12
CA LYS A 181 16.93 -2.06 -2.57
C LYS A 181 15.43 -2.35 -2.35
N LEU A 182 14.92 -2.11 -1.16
CA LEU A 182 13.51 -2.33 -0.82
C LEU A 182 12.56 -1.48 -1.68
N PHE A 183 12.88 -0.21 -1.93
CA PHE A 183 12.04 0.61 -2.80
C PHE A 183 11.97 0.08 -4.24
N ARG A 184 13.05 -0.52 -4.76
CA ARG A 184 13.06 -1.16 -6.08
C ARG A 184 12.11 -2.37 -6.12
N TYR A 185 12.09 -3.20 -5.09
CA TYR A 185 11.27 -4.42 -5.06
C TYR A 185 9.83 -4.19 -4.56
N PHE A 186 9.60 -3.14 -3.77
CA PHE A 186 8.29 -2.82 -3.20
C PHE A 186 7.90 -1.34 -3.45
N PRO A 187 7.86 -0.86 -4.70
CA PRO A 187 7.66 0.56 -5.01
C PRO A 187 6.27 1.08 -4.59
N GLU A 188 5.28 0.19 -4.43
CA GLU A 188 3.92 0.53 -4.03
C GLU A 188 3.61 0.23 -2.55
N ASN A 189 4.57 -0.33 -1.81
CA ASN A 189 4.37 -0.61 -0.39
C ASN A 189 4.50 0.68 0.45
N ARG A 190 3.39 1.39 0.57
CA ARG A 190 3.32 2.67 1.30
C ARG A 190 3.72 2.54 2.78
N LYS A 191 3.45 1.39 3.42
CA LYS A 191 3.83 1.13 4.81
C LYS A 191 5.35 1.09 4.96
N MET A 192 6.02 0.35 4.08
CA MET A 192 7.48 0.28 4.03
C MET A 192 8.10 1.65 3.71
N ILE A 193 7.53 2.41 2.78
CA ILE A 193 8.03 3.76 2.45
C ILE A 193 7.90 4.71 3.65
N LYS A 194 6.80 4.63 4.43
CA LYS A 194 6.65 5.38 5.69
C LYS A 194 7.72 5.00 6.71
N GLU A 195 8.02 3.71 6.87
CA GLU A 195 9.08 3.23 7.76
C GLU A 195 10.46 3.76 7.32
N ILE A 196 10.78 3.67 6.02
CA ILE A 196 12.02 4.24 5.45
C ILE A 196 12.14 5.73 5.76
N THR A 197 11.07 6.48 5.52
CA THR A 197 11.05 7.93 5.70
C THR A 197 11.27 8.31 7.16
N ALA A 198 10.59 7.61 8.09
CA ALA A 198 10.73 7.85 9.52
C ALA A 198 12.14 7.54 10.01
N GLY A 199 12.70 6.37 9.66
CA GLY A 199 14.05 6.02 10.09
C GLY A 199 15.12 6.95 9.51
N ALA A 200 14.98 7.35 8.24
CA ALA A 200 15.89 8.31 7.63
C ALA A 200 15.87 9.69 8.32
N LEU A 201 14.69 10.18 8.72
CA LEU A 201 14.58 11.44 9.47
C LEU A 201 15.33 11.41 10.80
N GLU A 202 15.40 10.23 11.44
CA GLU A 202 16.05 10.03 12.74
C GLU A 202 17.57 9.88 12.62
N ILE A 203 18.06 9.07 11.69
CA ILE A 203 19.46 8.65 11.68
C ILE A 203 20.31 9.34 10.60
N MET A 204 19.69 10.01 9.62
CA MET A 204 20.39 10.50 8.43
C MET A 204 20.52 12.03 8.41
N ASN A 205 21.73 12.49 8.07
CA ASN A 205 22.07 13.90 7.87
C ASN A 205 22.52 14.23 6.43
N ASP A 206 22.81 13.22 5.60
CA ASP A 206 23.16 13.41 4.20
C ASP A 206 21.94 13.89 3.39
N VAL A 207 21.96 15.17 3.01
CA VAL A 207 20.89 15.82 2.26
C VAL A 207 20.65 15.17 0.89
N SER A 208 21.69 14.64 0.23
CA SER A 208 21.53 14.01 -1.09
C SER A 208 20.76 12.68 -0.97
N ARG A 209 21.09 11.88 0.04
CA ARG A 209 20.35 10.64 0.35
C ARG A 209 18.92 10.93 0.83
N LEU A 210 18.73 11.97 1.65
CA LEU A 210 17.40 12.41 2.08
C LEU A 210 16.52 12.87 0.91
N LYS A 211 17.08 13.55 -0.11
CA LYS A 211 16.33 13.95 -1.32
C LYS A 211 15.79 12.76 -2.08
N VAL A 212 16.57 11.67 -2.17
CA VAL A 212 16.13 10.42 -2.80
C VAL A 212 14.96 9.80 -2.03
N ILE A 213 15.04 9.75 -0.69
CA ILE A 213 13.96 9.21 0.14
C ILE A 213 12.73 10.12 0.10
N GLN A 214 12.91 11.44 0.06
CA GLN A 214 11.83 12.41 -0.07
C GLN A 214 11.03 12.17 -1.36
N LEU A 215 11.69 11.86 -2.48
CA LEU A 215 11.02 11.51 -3.73
C LEU A 215 10.11 10.29 -3.55
N TRP A 216 10.59 9.25 -2.87
CA TRP A 216 9.82 8.03 -2.59
C TRP A 216 8.64 8.32 -1.65
N ALA A 217 8.87 9.11 -0.61
CA ALA A 217 7.86 9.50 0.38
C ALA A 217 6.67 10.24 -0.26
N GLY A 218 6.86 10.89 -1.41
CA GLY A 218 5.78 11.51 -2.19
C GLY A 218 4.59 10.58 -2.47
N LYS A 219 4.84 9.28 -2.70
CA LYS A 219 3.79 8.26 -2.93
C LYS A 219 2.84 8.11 -1.74
N THR A 220 3.34 8.34 -0.52
CA THR A 220 2.57 8.14 0.72
C THR A 220 1.59 9.27 1.01
N VAL A 221 1.78 10.44 0.38
CA VAL A 221 0.98 11.66 0.64
C VAL A 221 0.01 12.01 -0.48
N GLU A 222 -0.11 11.15 -1.51
CA GLU A 222 -0.99 11.37 -2.67
C GLU A 222 -2.46 11.52 -2.30
N SER A 223 -2.95 10.74 -1.32
CA SER A 223 -4.34 10.81 -0.85
C SER A 223 -4.64 12.06 -0.03
N LYS A 224 -3.59 12.77 0.44
CA LYS A 224 -3.68 13.94 1.32
C LYS A 224 -4.50 13.71 2.60
N SER A 225 -4.62 12.46 3.04
CA SER A 225 -5.44 12.06 4.20
C SER A 225 -4.64 11.42 5.34
N ASP A 226 -3.48 10.84 5.05
CA ASP A 226 -2.61 10.22 6.04
C ASP A 226 -1.74 11.29 6.73
N PHE A 227 -2.17 11.74 7.90
CA PHE A 227 -1.51 12.82 8.63
C PHE A 227 -0.05 12.49 8.97
N ASP A 228 0.24 11.27 9.44
CA ASP A 228 1.59 10.86 9.84
C ASP A 228 2.55 10.87 8.65
N ALA A 229 2.09 10.36 7.50
CA ALA A 229 2.85 10.41 6.26
C ALA A 229 3.12 11.87 5.84
N ILE A 230 2.11 12.74 5.93
CA ILE A 230 2.25 14.16 5.60
C ILE A 230 3.21 14.86 6.56
N TYR A 231 3.12 14.60 7.86
CA TYR A 231 3.99 15.20 8.87
C TYR A 231 5.46 14.85 8.60
N ASN A 232 5.77 13.59 8.34
CA ASN A 232 7.13 13.17 7.98
C ASN A 232 7.57 13.75 6.62
N TYR A 233 6.66 13.82 5.64
CA TYR A 233 6.94 14.40 4.33
C TYR A 233 7.30 15.90 4.41
N VAL A 234 6.65 16.66 5.30
CA VAL A 234 7.01 18.06 5.56
C VAL A 234 8.40 18.15 6.18
N LYS A 235 8.70 17.36 7.21
CA LYS A 235 10.01 17.38 7.89
C LYS A 235 11.14 17.02 6.94
N ILE A 236 10.97 15.99 6.12
CA ILE A 236 12.02 15.57 5.18
C ILE A 236 12.18 16.57 4.04
N SER A 237 11.07 17.17 3.56
CA SER A 237 11.12 18.23 2.55
C SER A 237 11.86 19.46 3.07
N GLN A 238 11.63 19.86 4.32
CA GLN A 238 12.35 20.96 4.98
C GLN A 238 13.85 20.65 5.10
N LYS A 239 14.22 19.46 5.59
CA LYS A 239 15.64 19.03 5.65
C LYS A 239 16.32 19.02 4.27
N CYS A 240 15.56 18.77 3.21
CA CYS A 240 16.07 18.77 1.84
C CYS A 240 16.16 20.17 1.20
N GLY A 241 15.66 21.22 1.86
CA GLY A 241 15.56 22.59 1.33
C GLY A 241 14.39 22.79 0.37
N PHE A 242 13.43 21.86 0.30
CA PHE A 242 12.23 21.97 -0.53
C PHE A 242 11.13 22.77 0.18
N ASN A 243 11.42 24.03 0.49
CA ASN A 243 10.61 24.88 1.37
C ASN A 243 9.17 25.07 0.86
N ASP A 244 8.97 25.23 -0.45
CA ASP A 244 7.63 25.39 -1.04
C ASP A 244 6.78 24.13 -0.88
N ILE A 245 7.40 22.96 -1.06
CA ILE A 245 6.75 21.66 -0.85
C ILE A 245 6.41 21.48 0.62
N ALA A 246 7.35 21.80 1.52
CA ALA A 246 7.14 21.72 2.96
C ALA A 246 5.97 22.62 3.41
N LYS A 247 5.93 23.89 2.97
CA LYS A 247 4.82 24.82 3.25
C LYS A 247 3.48 24.33 2.72
N LYS A 248 3.44 23.85 1.48
CA LYS A 248 2.23 23.29 0.87
C LYS A 248 1.65 22.16 1.72
N TYR A 249 2.48 21.19 2.11
CA TYR A 249 2.01 20.03 2.86
C TYR A 249 1.78 20.33 4.34
N ALA A 250 2.47 21.30 4.95
CA ALA A 250 2.18 21.78 6.29
C ALA A 250 0.77 22.41 6.38
N ASN A 251 0.36 23.17 5.36
CA ASN A 251 -1.01 23.69 5.29
C ASN A 251 -2.05 22.57 5.18
N ILE A 252 -1.76 21.49 4.43
CA ILE A 252 -2.63 20.30 4.37
C ILE A 252 -2.72 19.64 5.75
N ALA A 253 -1.58 19.43 6.43
CA ALA A 253 -1.53 18.88 7.77
C ALA A 253 -2.36 19.71 8.76
N ASN A 254 -2.24 21.04 8.71
CA ASN A 254 -2.99 21.95 9.56
C ASN A 254 -4.50 21.87 9.31
N ASN A 255 -4.93 21.78 8.04
CA ASN A 255 -6.35 21.60 7.70
C ASN A 255 -6.90 20.28 8.24
N LEU A 256 -6.16 19.18 8.07
CA LEU A 256 -6.54 17.89 8.64
C LEU A 256 -6.65 17.98 10.17
N ALA A 257 -5.65 18.59 10.84
CA ALA A 257 -5.61 18.72 12.29
C ALA A 257 -6.78 19.53 12.85
N ASN A 258 -7.19 20.60 12.16
CA ASN A 258 -8.33 21.42 12.55
C ASN A 258 -9.68 20.68 12.42
N GLN A 259 -9.78 19.75 11.47
CA GLN A 259 -10.94 18.88 11.30
C GLN A 259 -10.96 17.71 12.29
N SER A 260 -9.83 17.45 12.97
CA SER A 260 -9.68 16.36 13.91
C SER A 260 -9.96 16.80 15.35
N GLN A 261 -10.43 15.87 16.18
CA GLN A 261 -10.47 16.05 17.64
C GLN A 261 -9.16 15.63 18.33
N ASN A 262 -8.18 15.13 17.56
CA ASN A 262 -6.90 14.66 18.08
C ASN A 262 -5.99 15.84 18.46
N GLN A 263 -5.70 16.00 19.76
CA GLN A 263 -4.87 17.08 20.28
C GLN A 263 -3.40 16.94 19.89
N LEU A 264 -2.86 15.71 19.86
CA LEU A 264 -1.48 15.46 19.43
C LEU A 264 -1.28 15.92 17.99
N MET A 265 -2.24 15.62 17.11
CA MET A 265 -2.23 16.03 15.71
C MET A 265 -2.24 17.57 15.55
N LYS A 266 -3.00 18.29 16.39
CA LYS A 266 -2.99 19.77 16.41
C LYS A 266 -1.66 20.34 16.89
N GLN A 267 -1.06 19.73 17.92
CA GLN A 267 0.27 20.12 18.39
C GLN A 267 1.33 19.90 17.32
N GLN A 268 1.34 18.74 16.68
CA GLN A 268 2.26 18.41 15.59
C GLN A 268 2.08 19.33 14.38
N ALA A 269 0.85 19.65 13.98
CA ALA A 269 0.61 20.60 12.89
C ALA A 269 1.13 22.01 13.23
N SER A 270 0.93 22.46 14.47
CA SER A 270 1.44 23.75 14.94
C SER A 270 2.97 23.80 14.95
N GLU A 271 3.61 22.69 15.34
CA GLU A 271 5.07 22.53 15.27
C GLU A 271 5.58 22.72 13.83
N LEU A 272 4.91 22.11 12.84
CA LEU A 272 5.29 22.24 11.43
C LEU A 272 5.21 23.70 10.97
N ILE A 273 4.14 24.43 11.31
CA ILE A 273 4.02 25.84 10.92
C ILE A 273 5.14 26.68 11.55
N ARG A 274 5.45 26.47 12.83
CA ARG A 274 6.54 27.17 13.52
C ARG A 274 7.91 26.86 12.92
N MET A 275 8.14 25.62 12.45
CA MET A 275 9.40 25.21 11.82
C MET A 275 9.64 25.90 10.46
N LEU A 276 8.58 26.35 9.78
CA LEU A 276 8.63 26.86 8.41
C LEU A 276 8.57 28.40 8.29
N ASN A 277 8.38 29.08 9.42
CA ASN A 277 8.38 30.52 9.57
C ASN A 277 9.71 30.98 10.17
#